data_AF-A0A918S7F0-F1
#
_entry.id   AF-A0A918S7F0-F1
#
_cell.length_a   1.000
_cell.length_b   1.000
_cell.length_c   1.000
_cell.angle_alpha   90.00
_cell.angle_beta   90.00
_cell.angle_gamma   90.00
#
_symmetry.space_group_name_H-M   'P 1'
#
loop_
_entity.id
_entity.type
_entity.pdbx_description
1 polymer ?
#
loop_
_entity_poly.entity_id
_entity_poly.type
_entity_poly.pdbx_seq_one_letter_code
_entity_poly.pdbx_strand_id
1 'polypeptide(L)'
;MRIAIDQDSNGVIDNVIEAEGVEAAQAIFPGASVFASDEIGPGWASDGEGGWQAPATQPEFEPQAPVRIDTPLFLMRFTPQERIGIRQAAKTDLVIEDWFAIINDPRLAYIELGDPNLTAGMGYLVQQELLTEARAQEVLAP
;
A
#
# COMPACT_ATOMS: atom_id res chain seq x y z
N MET A 1 -21.09 15.45 27.84
CA MET A 1 -19.79 16.05 28.20
C MET A 1 -18.73 15.10 27.70
N ARG A 2 -17.72 15.64 27.02
CA ARG A 2 -16.64 14.83 26.46
C ARG A 2 -15.68 14.38 27.57
N ILE A 3 -15.47 13.08 27.67
CA ILE A 3 -14.66 12.45 28.70
C ILE A 3 -13.59 11.60 28.02
N ALA A 4 -12.33 11.87 28.36
CA ALA A 4 -11.19 11.08 27.93
C ALA A 4 -10.95 9.93 28.91
N ILE A 5 -10.57 8.77 28.36
CA ILE A 5 -10.36 7.53 29.09
C ILE A 5 -9.00 6.94 28.69
N ASP A 6 -8.13 6.77 29.68
CA ASP A 6 -6.93 5.92 29.61
C ASP A 6 -7.26 4.61 30.34
N GLN A 7 -7.51 3.54 29.58
CA GLN A 7 -7.97 2.26 30.13
C GLN A 7 -6.81 1.41 30.66
N ASP A 8 -5.63 1.53 30.05
CA ASP A 8 -4.48 0.68 30.34
C ASP A 8 -3.48 1.33 31.32
N SER A 9 -3.75 2.57 31.78
CA SER A 9 -2.85 3.37 32.62
C SER A 9 -1.45 3.51 32.03
N ASN A 10 -1.35 3.39 30.71
CA ASN A 10 -0.11 3.52 29.95
C ASN A 10 0.20 5.00 29.67
N GLY A 11 -0.65 5.92 30.14
CA GLY A 11 -0.53 7.35 29.89
C GLY A 11 -0.97 7.71 28.48
N VAL A 12 -1.74 6.88 27.78
CA VAL A 12 -2.28 7.15 26.45
C VAL A 12 -3.80 7.07 26.51
N ILE A 13 -4.46 8.04 25.88
CA ILE A 13 -5.91 8.01 25.78
C ILE A 13 -6.32 6.97 24.75
N ASP A 14 -7.00 5.94 25.20
CA ASP A 14 -7.52 4.89 24.34
C ASP A 14 -8.83 5.32 23.68
N ASN A 15 -9.67 6.04 24.43
CA ASN A 15 -11.00 6.40 23.96
C ASN A 15 -11.52 7.71 24.53
N VAL A 16 -12.51 8.26 23.83
CA VAL A 16 -13.29 9.42 24.28
C VAL A 16 -14.77 9.09 24.14
N ILE A 17 -15.52 9.36 25.20
CA ILE A 17 -16.97 9.12 25.25
C ILE A 17 -17.74 10.39 25.61
N GLU A 18 -19.01 10.40 25.28
CA GLU A 18 -19.98 11.32 25.85
C GLU A 18 -20.62 10.68 27.08
N ALA A 19 -20.55 11.33 28.24
CA ALA A 19 -21.28 10.91 29.43
C ALA A 19 -21.91 12.09 30.17
N GLU A 20 -22.79 11.76 31.13
CA GLU A 20 -23.46 12.72 32.02
C GLU A 20 -22.48 13.33 33.05
N GLY A 21 -21.38 12.65 33.35
CA GLY A 21 -20.39 13.08 34.33
C GLY A 21 -19.19 12.14 34.43
N VAL A 22 -18.09 12.63 35.01
CA VAL A 22 -16.88 11.82 35.27
C VAL A 22 -17.19 10.62 36.17
N GLU A 23 -18.02 10.81 37.21
CA GLU A 23 -18.43 9.72 38.10
C GLU A 23 -19.20 8.61 37.36
N ALA A 24 -20.08 8.98 36.43
CA ALA A 24 -20.83 8.02 35.63
C ALA A 24 -19.89 7.22 34.70
N ALA A 25 -18.92 7.89 34.07
CA ALA A 25 -17.91 7.23 33.26
C ALA A 25 -16.96 6.35 34.10
N GLN A 26 -16.54 6.82 35.29
CA GLN A 26 -15.70 6.06 36.21
C GLN A 26 -16.40 4.80 36.73
N ALA A 27 -17.72 4.83 36.92
CA ALA A 27 -18.50 3.65 37.30
C ALA A 27 -18.52 2.57 36.20
N ILE A 28 -18.46 2.98 34.93
CA ILE A 28 -18.40 2.08 33.76
C ILE A 28 -16.97 1.56 33.56
N PHE A 29 -15.96 2.40 33.81
CA PHE A 29 -14.53 2.08 33.64
C PHE A 29 -13.76 2.22 34.97
N PRO A 30 -14.02 1.35 35.97
CA PRO A 30 -13.48 1.50 37.32
C PRO A 30 -11.96 1.34 37.44
N GLY A 31 -11.31 0.75 36.44
CA GLY A 31 -9.85 0.60 36.37
C GLY A 31 -9.15 1.63 35.48
N ALA A 32 -9.91 2.50 34.81
CA ALA A 32 -9.37 3.50 33.91
C ALA A 32 -9.15 4.84 34.62
N SER A 33 -8.21 5.64 34.12
CA SER A 33 -8.13 7.05 34.46
C SER A 33 -9.14 7.82 33.61
N VAL A 34 -10.13 8.44 34.25
CA VAL A 34 -11.26 9.11 33.61
C VAL A 34 -11.28 10.58 33.99
N PHE A 35 -11.34 11.47 33.01
CA PHE A 35 -11.43 12.91 33.26
C PHE A 35 -12.14 13.63 32.11
N ALA A 36 -12.78 14.76 32.43
CA ALA A 36 -13.44 15.58 31.42
C ALA A 36 -12.39 16.34 30.59
N SER A 37 -12.53 16.31 29.27
CA SER A 37 -11.69 17.10 28.37
C SER A 37 -12.38 17.32 27.03
N ASP A 38 -12.39 18.57 26.58
CA ASP A 38 -12.94 18.94 25.27
C ASP A 38 -11.87 18.89 24.16
N GLU A 39 -10.59 18.88 24.52
CA GLU A 39 -9.45 18.96 23.58
C GLU A 39 -8.73 17.63 23.39
N ILE A 40 -8.67 16.81 24.45
CA ILE A 40 -7.89 15.58 24.44
C ILE A 40 -8.67 14.48 23.69
N GLY A 41 -7.95 13.75 22.85
CA GLY A 41 -8.49 12.73 21.96
C GLY A 41 -7.76 11.39 22.08
N PRO A 42 -8.27 10.35 21.42
CA PRO A 42 -7.56 9.09 21.31
C PRO A 42 -6.14 9.28 20.75
N GLY A 43 -5.18 8.52 21.30
CA GLY A 43 -3.77 8.57 20.93
C GLY A 43 -2.97 9.73 21.55
N TRP A 44 -3.61 10.62 22.33
CA TRP A 44 -2.86 11.61 23.11
C TRP A 44 -2.12 10.93 24.25
N ALA A 45 -0.85 11.32 24.46
CA ALA A 45 0.01 10.75 25.49
C ALA A 45 0.30 11.77 26.59
N SER A 46 0.34 11.33 27.85
CA SER A 46 0.73 12.16 28.98
C SER A 46 2.22 12.52 28.89
N ASP A 47 2.56 13.78 29.17
CA ASP A 47 3.95 14.24 29.22
C ASP A 47 4.65 13.99 30.56
N GLY A 48 3.95 13.42 31.55
CA GLY A 48 4.47 13.17 32.89
C GLY A 48 4.54 14.39 33.82
N GLU A 49 4.26 15.60 33.32
CA GLU A 49 4.20 16.86 34.09
C GLU A 49 2.76 17.35 34.30
N GLY A 50 1.77 16.53 33.91
CA GLY A 50 0.34 16.82 34.02
C GLY A 50 -0.27 17.41 32.75
N GLY A 51 0.51 17.51 31.67
CA GLY A 51 0.03 17.86 30.34
C GLY A 51 -0.16 16.65 29.43
N TRP A 52 -0.75 16.91 28.26
CA TRP A 52 -1.03 15.91 27.24
C TRP A 52 -0.49 16.38 25.88
N GLN A 53 0.18 15.47 25.18
CA GLN A 53 0.71 15.69 23.85
C GLN A 53 -0.18 15.01 22.82
N ALA A 54 -0.59 15.76 21.81
CA ALA A 54 -1.30 15.21 20.68
C ALA A 54 -0.46 14.11 19.99
N PRO A 55 -1.09 13.04 19.48
CA PRO A 55 -0.39 12.09 18.65
C PRO A 55 0.24 12.84 17.47
N ALA A 56 1.46 12.46 17.11
CA ALA A 56 2.06 12.96 15.88
C ALA A 56 1.09 12.68 14.72
N THR A 57 0.73 13.70 13.94
CA THR A 57 -0.01 13.49 12.69
C THR A 57 0.83 12.56 11.83
N GLN A 58 0.37 11.32 11.67
CA GLN A 58 1.02 10.36 10.79
C GLN A 58 1.08 11.01 9.40
N PRO A 59 2.25 11.01 8.72
CA PRO A 59 2.33 11.56 7.37
C PRO A 59 1.29 10.87 6.51
N GLU A 60 0.42 11.67 5.91
CA GLU A 60 -0.58 11.18 4.97
C GLU A 60 0.18 10.52 3.82
N PHE A 61 0.04 9.20 3.67
CA PHE A 61 0.60 8.48 2.54
C PHE A 61 -0.19 8.91 1.31
N GLU A 62 0.33 9.89 0.56
CA GLU A 62 -0.20 10.17 -0.76
C GLU A 62 -0.05 8.92 -1.63
N PRO A 63 -1.13 8.37 -2.20
CA PRO A 63 -1.02 7.24 -3.11
C PRO A 63 -0.16 7.67 -4.30
N GLN A 64 1.02 7.05 -4.45
CA GLN A 64 1.88 7.31 -5.60
C GLN A 64 1.10 7.00 -6.88
N ALA A 65 1.05 7.96 -7.80
CA ALA A 65 0.43 7.75 -9.09
C ALA A 65 1.10 6.55 -9.80
N PRO A 66 0.34 5.65 -10.44
CA PRO A 66 0.92 4.50 -11.12
C PRO A 66 1.89 4.95 -12.20
N VAL A 67 3.09 4.36 -12.21
CA VAL A 67 4.11 4.63 -13.23
C VAL A 67 3.66 4.01 -14.55
N ARG A 68 3.46 4.86 -15.56
CA ARG A 68 2.99 4.48 -16.90
C ARG A 68 4.05 4.75 -17.95
N ILE A 69 4.13 3.87 -18.93
CA ILE A 69 4.98 4.01 -20.11
C ILE A 69 4.17 3.73 -21.38
N ASP A 70 4.49 4.41 -22.48
CA ASP A 70 3.90 4.11 -23.78
C ASP A 70 4.21 2.65 -24.18
N THR A 71 3.21 1.91 -24.64
CA THR A 71 3.36 0.49 -25.00
C THR A 71 4.51 0.23 -25.99
N PRO A 72 4.71 1.03 -27.07
CA PRO A 72 5.86 0.86 -27.94
C PRO A 72 7.20 1.04 -27.21
N LEU A 73 7.30 2.01 -26.30
CA LEU A 73 8.52 2.27 -25.54
C LEU A 73 8.80 1.13 -24.56
N PHE A 74 7.77 0.58 -23.92
CA PHE A 74 7.89 -0.63 -23.11
C PHE A 74 8.42 -1.82 -23.92
N LEU A 75 7.81 -2.11 -25.08
CA LEU A 75 8.26 -3.20 -25.95
C LEU A 75 9.70 -2.99 -26.45
N MET A 76 10.14 -1.73 -26.58
CA MET A 76 11.52 -1.39 -26.93
C MET A 76 12.52 -1.57 -25.77
N ARG A 77 12.08 -1.74 -24.52
CA ARG A 77 12.97 -2.10 -23.40
C ARG A 77 13.54 -3.51 -23.55
N PHE A 78 12.85 -4.40 -24.27
CA PHE A 78 13.37 -5.70 -24.66
C PHE A 78 14.38 -5.58 -25.81
N THR A 79 15.35 -6.47 -25.86
CA THR A 79 16.20 -6.64 -27.04
C THR A 79 15.39 -7.26 -28.19
N PRO A 80 15.83 -7.08 -29.45
CA PRO A 80 15.20 -7.77 -30.58
C PRO A 80 15.19 -9.30 -30.42
N GLN A 81 16.27 -9.88 -29.87
CA GLN A 81 16.42 -11.31 -29.62
C GLN A 81 15.42 -11.80 -28.57
N GLU A 82 15.26 -11.07 -27.45
CA GLU A 82 14.24 -11.37 -26.43
C GLU A 82 12.84 -11.39 -27.05
N ARG A 83 12.47 -10.36 -27.83
CA ARG A 83 11.16 -10.32 -28.50
C ARG A 83 10.97 -11.46 -29.50
N ILE A 84 12.02 -11.90 -30.19
CA ILE A 84 11.95 -13.05 -31.09
C ILE A 84 11.76 -14.34 -30.30
N GLY A 85 12.52 -14.53 -29.22
CA GLY A 85 12.42 -15.70 -28.35
C GLY A 85 11.02 -15.83 -27.73
N ILE A 86 10.47 -14.75 -27.19
CA ILE A 86 9.11 -14.71 -26.65
C ILE A 86 8.08 -15.10 -27.72
N ARG A 87 8.17 -14.53 -28.94
CA ARG A 87 7.28 -14.90 -30.05
C ARG A 87 7.44 -16.34 -30.53
N GLN A 88 8.62 -16.94 -30.38
CA GLN A 88 8.83 -18.33 -30.72
C GLN A 88 8.19 -19.23 -29.66
N ALA A 89 8.42 -18.93 -28.39
CA ALA A 89 7.82 -19.66 -27.26
C ALA A 89 6.28 -19.60 -27.28
N ALA A 90 5.71 -18.44 -27.61
CA ALA A 90 4.27 -18.23 -27.76
C ALA A 90 3.60 -19.20 -28.77
N LYS A 91 4.34 -19.81 -29.69
CA LYS A 91 3.76 -20.77 -30.64
C LYS A 91 3.40 -22.12 -30.01
N THR A 92 3.96 -22.39 -28.83
CA THR A 92 3.82 -23.68 -28.13
C THR A 92 3.34 -23.51 -26.69
N ASP A 93 3.46 -22.31 -26.13
CA ASP A 93 2.99 -21.95 -24.80
C ASP A 93 1.84 -20.93 -24.89
N LEU A 94 0.63 -21.40 -24.59
CA LEU A 94 -0.59 -20.58 -24.65
C LEU A 94 -0.62 -19.46 -23.60
N VAL A 95 0.11 -19.59 -22.48
CA VAL A 95 0.21 -18.55 -21.46
C VAL A 95 1.02 -17.38 -21.99
N ILE A 96 2.13 -17.68 -22.67
CA ILE A 96 2.94 -16.65 -23.33
C ILE A 96 2.19 -16.05 -24.51
N GLU A 97 1.47 -16.86 -25.28
CA GLU A 97 0.66 -16.39 -26.41
C GLU A 97 -0.36 -15.34 -25.95
N ASP A 98 -1.18 -15.67 -24.95
CA ASP A 98 -2.22 -14.80 -24.42
C ASP A 98 -1.63 -13.49 -23.86
N TRP A 99 -0.65 -13.60 -22.97
CA TRP A 99 -0.01 -12.44 -22.35
C TRP A 99 0.64 -11.52 -23.40
N PHE A 100 1.38 -12.10 -24.35
CA PHE A 100 2.06 -11.33 -25.39
C PHE A 100 1.06 -10.69 -26.36
N ALA A 101 -0.07 -11.35 -26.64
CA ALA A 101 -1.14 -10.78 -27.46
C ALA A 101 -1.77 -9.54 -26.80
N ILE A 102 -2.01 -9.57 -25.49
CA ILE A 102 -2.54 -8.43 -24.73
C ILE A 102 -1.58 -7.24 -24.77
N ILE A 103 -0.29 -7.47 -24.49
CA ILE A 103 0.71 -6.39 -24.45
C ILE A 103 0.99 -5.79 -25.83
N ASN A 104 0.83 -6.57 -26.91
CA ASN A 104 0.96 -6.07 -28.28
C ASN A 104 -0.36 -5.56 -28.88
N ASP A 105 -1.45 -5.49 -28.11
CA ASP A 105 -2.71 -4.96 -28.62
C ASP A 105 -2.53 -3.48 -29.00
N PRO A 106 -2.79 -3.07 -30.26
CA PRO A 106 -2.59 -1.70 -30.70
C PRO A 106 -3.52 -0.68 -30.01
N ARG A 107 -4.56 -1.14 -29.30
CA ARG A 107 -5.46 -0.29 -28.51
C ARG A 107 -4.90 -0.01 -27.11
N LEU A 108 -3.92 -0.78 -26.65
CA LEU A 108 -3.25 -0.56 -25.38
C LEU A 108 -2.21 0.55 -25.55
N ALA A 109 -2.58 1.79 -25.24
CA ALA A 109 -1.68 2.94 -25.40
C ALA A 109 -0.56 2.98 -24.36
N TYR A 110 -0.85 2.55 -23.13
CA TYR A 110 0.05 2.63 -21.99
C TYR A 110 0.09 1.32 -21.21
N ILE A 111 1.24 1.06 -20.61
CA ILE A 111 1.47 -0.04 -19.67
C ILE A 111 1.77 0.55 -18.30
N GLU A 112 1.07 0.04 -17.29
CA GLU A 112 1.34 0.34 -15.88
C GLU A 112 2.40 -0.62 -15.37
N LEU A 113 3.58 -0.11 -15.01
CA LEU A 113 4.73 -0.94 -14.62
C LEU A 113 4.51 -1.71 -13.31
N GLY A 114 3.60 -1.23 -12.47
CA GLY A 114 3.20 -1.90 -11.22
C GLY A 114 1.99 -2.83 -11.37
N ASP A 115 1.49 -3.04 -12.58
CA ASP A 115 0.34 -3.93 -12.79
C ASP A 115 0.68 -5.38 -12.37
N PRO A 116 -0.14 -6.03 -11.54
CA PRO A 116 0.12 -7.40 -11.09
C PRO A 116 0.15 -8.42 -12.22
N ASN A 117 -0.65 -8.26 -13.28
CA ASN A 117 -0.66 -9.16 -14.43
C ASN A 117 0.59 -8.96 -15.30
N LEU A 118 1.05 -7.72 -15.46
CA LEU A 118 2.33 -7.44 -16.10
C LEU A 118 3.46 -8.14 -15.34
N THR A 119 3.51 -7.95 -14.02
CA THR A 119 4.55 -8.54 -13.16
C THR A 119 4.49 -10.06 -13.18
N ALA A 120 3.29 -10.65 -13.15
CA ALA A 120 3.10 -12.11 -13.24
C ALA A 120 3.58 -12.66 -14.59
N GLY A 121 3.25 -12.01 -15.70
CA GLY A 121 3.73 -12.45 -17.02
C GLY A 121 5.24 -12.31 -17.18
N MET A 122 5.84 -11.24 -16.65
CA MET A 122 7.30 -11.11 -16.60
C MET A 122 7.95 -12.23 -15.77
N GLY A 123 7.36 -12.58 -14.62
CA GLY A 123 7.79 -13.71 -13.80
C GLY A 123 7.66 -15.05 -14.54
N TYR A 124 6.60 -15.22 -15.35
CA TYR A 124 6.42 -16.41 -16.17
C TYR A 124 7.50 -16.52 -17.27
N LEU A 125 7.85 -15.41 -17.93
CA LEU A 125 8.96 -15.40 -18.89
C LEU A 125 10.30 -15.82 -18.25
N VAL A 126 10.52 -15.45 -16.98
CA VAL A 126 11.69 -15.90 -16.21
C VAL A 126 11.62 -17.41 -15.91
N GLN A 127 10.45 -17.91 -15.50
CA GLN A 127 10.25 -19.34 -15.26
C GLN A 127 10.50 -20.20 -16.50
N GLN A 128 10.16 -19.68 -17.69
CA GLN A 128 10.43 -20.32 -18.98
C GLN A 128 11.85 -20.07 -19.51
N GLU A 129 12.74 -19.49 -18.67
CA GLU A 129 14.14 -19.18 -19.00
C GLU A 129 14.31 -18.26 -20.23
N LEU A 130 13.26 -17.52 -20.60
CA LEU A 130 13.31 -16.54 -21.69
C LEU A 130 13.96 -15.23 -21.25
N LEU A 131 13.96 -14.98 -19.95
CA LEU A 131 14.62 -13.86 -19.28
C LEU A 131 15.25 -14.34 -17.97
N THR A 132 16.22 -13.58 -17.46
CA THR A 132 16.65 -13.73 -16.07
C THR A 132 15.82 -12.82 -15.16
N GLU A 133 15.79 -13.10 -13.85
CA GLU A 133 15.12 -12.23 -12.87
C GLU A 133 15.63 -10.78 -12.94
N ALA A 134 16.96 -10.62 -12.97
CA ALA A 134 17.59 -9.31 -13.09
C ALA A 134 17.16 -8.59 -14.37
N ARG A 135 17.05 -9.31 -15.49
CA ARG A 135 16.62 -8.72 -16.76
C ARG A 135 15.16 -8.31 -16.74
N ALA A 136 14.29 -9.10 -16.12
CA ALA A 136 12.89 -8.75 -15.95
C ALA A 136 12.73 -7.48 -15.09
N GLN A 137 13.54 -7.35 -14.02
CA GLN A 137 13.56 -6.15 -13.18
C GLN A 137 14.04 -4.91 -13.95
N GLU A 138 15.07 -5.03 -14.79
CA GLU A 138 15.51 -3.93 -15.66
C GLU A 138 14.41 -3.45 -16.61
N VAL A 139 13.61 -4.36 -17.17
CA VAL A 139 12.49 -4.02 -18.05
C VAL A 139 11.37 -3.30 -17.30
N LEU A 140 11.13 -3.67 -16.04
CA LEU A 140 10.09 -3.09 -15.17
C LEU A 140 10.54 -1.84 -14.39
N ALA A 141 11.83 -1.49 -14.43
CA ALA A 141 12.35 -0.32 -13.73
C ALA A 141 11.65 0.97 -14.23
N PRO A 142 11.28 1.91 -13.35
CA PRO A 142 10.59 3.14 -13.76
C PRO A 142 11.38 3.94 -14.80
#